data_AF-A0A7C1C6D6-F1
#
_entry.id   AF-A0A7C1C6D6-F1
#
_cell.length_a   1.000
_cell.length_b   1.000
_cell.length_c   1.000
_cell.angle_alpha   90.00
_cell.angle_beta   90.00
_cell.angle_gamma   90.00
#
_symmetry.space_group_name_H-M   'P 1'
#
loop_
_entity.id
_entity.type
_entity.pdbx_description
1 polymer ?
#
loop_
_entity_poly.entity_id
_entity_poly.type
_entity_poly.pdbx_seq_one_letter_code
_entity_poly.pdbx_strand_id
1 'polypeptide(L)'
;KATAIGRFPASRFFYAEFIDGLDHKSRYFRSQRLDMYKFIADELSRYLSDKTCLYFCMENDAVWREVFGFTPAERGGLPAMLDQAVKPGSDKPG
;
A
#
# COMPACT_ATOMS: atom_id res chain seq x y z
N LYS A 1 10.41 -19.28 4.11
CA LYS A 1 9.27 -20.24 3.99
C LYS A 1 9.48 -21.50 4.84
N ALA A 2 10.59 -22.25 4.67
CA ALA A 2 10.84 -23.53 5.37
C ALA A 2 10.71 -23.48 6.91
N THR A 3 11.31 -22.50 7.58
CA THR A 3 11.22 -22.37 9.05
C THR A 3 9.79 -22.16 9.56
N ALA A 4 8.97 -21.41 8.83
CA ALA A 4 7.58 -21.13 9.21
C ALA A 4 6.69 -22.35 8.99
N ILE A 5 6.87 -23.07 7.87
CA ILE A 5 6.17 -24.33 7.59
C ILE A 5 6.52 -25.39 8.64
N GLY A 6 7.79 -25.50 9.05
CA GLY A 6 8.20 -26.43 10.10
C GLY A 6 7.59 -26.13 11.48
N ARG A 7 7.38 -24.84 11.80
CA ARG A 7 6.74 -24.42 13.07
C ARG A 7 5.22 -24.56 13.04
N PHE A 8 4.59 -24.41 11.88
CA PHE A 8 3.14 -24.41 11.72
C PHE A 8 2.71 -25.29 10.54
N PRO A 9 2.86 -26.63 10.65
CA PRO A 9 2.67 -27.55 9.53
C PRO A 9 1.22 -27.61 9.02
N ALA A 10 0.23 -27.23 9.84
CA ALA A 10 -1.16 -27.14 9.43
C ALA A 10 -1.51 -25.82 8.71
N SER A 11 -0.60 -24.84 8.65
CA SER A 11 -0.87 -23.53 8.08
C SER A 11 -0.91 -23.59 6.55
N ARG A 12 -2.08 -23.33 5.96
CA ARG A 12 -2.26 -23.30 4.50
C ARG A 12 -1.76 -22.02 3.82
N PHE A 13 -1.41 -21.00 4.61
CA PHE A 13 -1.03 -19.66 4.14
C PHE A 13 0.11 -19.66 3.12
N PHE A 14 1.05 -20.61 3.23
CA PHE A 14 2.26 -20.61 2.41
C PHE A 14 2.11 -21.27 1.03
N TYR A 15 0.97 -21.90 0.74
CA TYR A 15 0.88 -22.88 -0.35
C TYR A 15 0.28 -22.35 -1.67
N ALA A 16 -0.39 -21.19 -1.71
CA ALA A 16 -1.19 -20.82 -2.89
C ALA A 16 -1.09 -19.36 -3.35
N GLU A 17 -0.51 -18.46 -2.57
CA GLU A 17 -0.76 -17.01 -2.77
C GLU A 17 0.46 -16.21 -3.21
N PHE A 18 1.66 -16.79 -3.12
CA PHE A 18 2.90 -16.04 -3.30
C PHE A 18 3.68 -16.47 -4.54
N ILE A 19 4.03 -15.50 -5.37
CA ILE A 19 5.09 -15.57 -6.37
C ILE A 19 6.40 -15.02 -5.78
N ASP A 20 7.53 -15.51 -6.27
CA ASP A 20 8.83 -14.95 -5.90
C ASP A 20 9.11 -13.71 -6.77
N GLY A 21 9.33 -12.58 -6.10
CA GLY A 21 9.77 -11.34 -6.73
C GLY A 21 11.24 -11.41 -7.16
N LEU A 22 11.67 -10.44 -7.98
CA LEU A 22 13.06 -10.30 -8.42
C LEU A 22 14.05 -10.13 -7.25
N ASP A 23 13.55 -9.74 -6.08
CA ASP A 23 14.30 -9.60 -4.83
C ASP A 23 14.27 -10.86 -3.95
N HIS A 24 13.81 -11.99 -4.49
CA HIS A 24 13.58 -13.25 -3.79
C HIS A 24 12.59 -13.14 -2.61
N LYS A 25 11.79 -12.07 -2.58
CA LYS A 25 10.72 -11.89 -1.60
C LYS A 25 9.41 -12.42 -2.15
N SER A 26 8.61 -13.00 -1.28
CA SER A 26 7.28 -13.49 -1.61
C SER A 26 6.30 -12.33 -1.77
N ARG A 27 5.57 -12.30 -2.88
CA ARG A 27 4.59 -11.24 -3.22
C ARG A 27 3.33 -11.88 -3.79
N TYR A 28 2.18 -11.24 -3.62
CA TYR A 28 0.98 -11.61 -4.36
C TYR A 28 1.13 -11.28 -5.84
N PHE A 29 0.35 -11.95 -6.71
CA PHE A 29 0.20 -11.52 -8.10
C PHE A 29 -0.19 -10.05 -8.17
N ARG A 30 0.33 -9.33 -9.17
CA ARG A 30 0.11 -7.88 -9.27
C ARG A 30 -1.37 -7.50 -9.30
N SER A 31 -2.20 -8.27 -10.03
CA SER A 31 -3.65 -8.05 -10.08
C SER A 31 -4.29 -8.16 -8.71
N GLN A 32 -4.04 -9.25 -7.99
CA GLN A 32 -4.56 -9.46 -6.63
C GLN A 32 -4.08 -8.36 -5.67
N ARG A 33 -2.80 -7.97 -5.77
CA ARG A 33 -2.24 -6.90 -4.93
C ARG A 33 -2.91 -5.56 -5.20
N LEU A 34 -3.23 -5.26 -6.47
CA LEU A 34 -4.00 -4.06 -6.84
C LEU A 34 -5.40 -4.08 -6.25
N ASP A 35 -6.11 -5.21 -6.34
CA ASP A 35 -7.46 -5.34 -5.77
C ASP A 35 -7.44 -5.15 -4.25
N MET A 36 -6.46 -5.72 -3.56
CA MET A 36 -6.24 -5.51 -2.13
C MET A 36 -5.97 -4.04 -1.80
N TYR A 37 -5.11 -3.36 -2.57
CA TYR A 37 -4.78 -1.95 -2.33
C TYR A 37 -5.98 -1.04 -2.56
N LYS A 38 -6.77 -1.26 -3.62
CA LYS A 38 -8.02 -0.53 -3.87
C LYS A 38 -8.98 -0.69 -2.69
N PHE A 39 -9.21 -1.93 -2.26
CA PHE A 39 -10.09 -2.22 -1.13
C PHE A 39 -9.63 -1.52 0.17
N ILE A 40 -8.33 -1.62 0.51
CA ILE A 40 -7.80 -1.00 1.73
C ILE A 40 -7.87 0.52 1.65
N ALA A 41 -7.49 1.13 0.52
CA ALA A 41 -7.54 2.57 0.33
C ALA A 41 -8.99 3.10 0.44
N ASP A 42 -9.94 2.43 -0.21
CA ASP A 42 -11.35 2.77 -0.15
C ASP A 42 -11.90 2.67 1.28
N GLU A 43 -11.59 1.58 2.00
CA GLU A 43 -12.05 1.40 3.36
C GLU A 43 -11.46 2.46 4.30
N LEU A 44 -10.16 2.75 4.18
CA LEU A 44 -9.48 3.77 4.98
C LEU A 44 -10.03 5.18 4.70
N SER A 45 -10.35 5.50 3.45
CA SER A 45 -10.89 6.81 3.07
C SER A 45 -12.18 7.18 3.79
N ARG A 46 -12.93 6.19 4.29
CA ARG A 46 -14.17 6.42 5.06
C ARG A 46 -13.94 6.95 6.47
N TYR A 47 -12.72 6.78 7.00
CA TYR A 47 -12.39 7.10 8.39
C TYR A 47 -11.23 8.10 8.52
N LEU A 48 -10.38 8.21 7.50
CA LEU A 48 -9.22 9.08 7.52
C LEU A 48 -9.58 10.50 7.08
N SER A 49 -8.84 11.48 7.59
CA SER A 49 -8.88 12.83 7.06
C SER A 49 -8.33 12.86 5.63
N ASP A 50 -8.87 13.74 4.78
CA ASP A 50 -8.31 14.01 3.44
C ASP A 50 -6.83 14.47 3.48
N LYS A 51 -6.33 14.90 4.64
CA LYS A 51 -4.92 15.27 4.86
C LYS A 51 -4.03 14.06 5.13
N THR A 52 -4.58 12.89 5.45
CA THR A 52 -3.80 11.69 5.72
C THR A 52 -3.18 11.18 4.44
N CYS A 53 -1.84 11.25 4.34
CA CYS A 53 -1.11 10.75 3.19
C CYS A 53 -0.94 9.23 3.28
N LEU A 54 -1.56 8.49 2.34
CA LEU A 54 -1.29 7.08 2.13
C LEU A 54 -0.05 6.90 1.23
N TYR A 55 0.90 6.09 1.70
CA TYR A 55 2.16 5.83 1.00
C TYR A 55 2.31 4.36 0.65
N PHE A 56 2.47 4.05 -0.64
CA PHE A 56 2.86 2.72 -1.09
C PHE A 56 4.37 2.59 -1.26
N CYS A 57 4.99 1.88 -0.32
CA CYS A 57 6.42 1.66 -0.29
C CYS A 57 6.88 0.76 -1.46
N MET A 58 7.84 1.27 -2.24
CA MET A 58 8.45 0.58 -3.41
C MET A 58 7.47 0.18 -4.52
N GLU A 59 6.25 0.70 -4.54
CA GLU A 59 5.32 0.49 -5.65
C GLU A 59 5.54 1.54 -6.75
N ASN A 60 5.32 1.13 -7.99
CA ASN A 60 5.56 1.97 -9.16
C ASN A 60 4.33 2.83 -9.53
N ASP A 61 4.55 3.80 -10.40
CA ASP A 61 3.53 4.76 -10.86
C ASP A 61 2.26 4.10 -11.40
N ALA A 62 2.35 2.91 -12.01
CA ALA A 62 1.18 2.21 -12.51
C ALA A 62 0.27 1.73 -11.38
N VAL A 63 0.83 1.34 -10.23
CA VAL A 63 0.03 0.99 -9.03
C VAL A 63 -0.61 2.24 -8.42
N TRP A 64 0.14 3.33 -8.32
CA TRP A 64 -0.39 4.61 -7.84
C TRP A 64 -1.56 5.11 -8.70
N ARG A 65 -1.39 5.09 -10.02
CA ARG A 65 -2.42 5.50 -10.98
C ARG A 65 -3.68 4.65 -10.84
N GLU A 66 -3.54 3.34 -10.72
CA GLU A 66 -4.66 2.42 -10.61
C GLU A 66 -5.45 2.59 -9.31
N VAL A 67 -4.76 2.84 -8.18
CA VAL A 67 -5.42 2.89 -6.87
C VAL A 67 -5.92 4.29 -6.53
N PHE A 68 -5.15 5.33 -6.84
CA PHE A 68 -5.47 6.71 -6.43
C PHE A 68 -5.83 7.64 -7.59
N GLY A 69 -5.70 7.20 -8.84
CA GLY A 69 -5.95 8.04 -10.02
C GLY A 69 -4.84 9.05 -10.33
N PHE A 70 -3.74 9.06 -9.57
CA PHE A 70 -2.58 9.94 -9.78
C PHE A 70 -1.26 9.20 -9.56
N THR A 71 -0.15 9.75 -10.04
CA THR A 71 1.21 9.32 -9.67
C THR A 71 1.85 10.33 -8.72
N PRO A 72 2.83 9.94 -7.88
CA PRO A 72 3.46 10.88 -6.94
C PRO A 72 4.02 12.13 -7.62
N ALA A 73 4.57 12.00 -8.85
CA ALA A 73 5.09 13.13 -9.61
C ALA A 73 4.05 14.23 -9.87
N GLU A 74 2.78 13.87 -10.13
CA GLU A 74 1.67 14.81 -10.32
C GLU A 74 1.28 15.57 -9.04
N ARG A 75 1.82 15.16 -7.89
CA ARG A 75 1.64 15.78 -6.58
C ARG A 75 2.94 16.41 -6.04
N GLY A 76 3.93 16.65 -6.92
CA GLY A 76 5.23 17.23 -6.53
C GLY A 76 6.26 16.19 -6.05
N GLY A 77 5.97 14.91 -6.26
CA GLY A 77 6.80 13.79 -5.82
C GLY A 77 6.45 13.32 -4.40
N LEU A 78 6.91 12.10 -4.08
CA LEU A 78 6.70 11.50 -2.77
C LEU A 78 7.22 12.37 -1.60
N PRO A 79 8.40 13.03 -1.68
CA PRO A 79 8.85 13.91 -0.60
C PRO A 79 7.86 15.04 -0.30
N ALA A 80 7.35 15.71 -1.32
CA ALA A 80 6.38 16.80 -1.15
C ALA A 80 5.07 16.32 -0.52
N MET A 81 4.60 15.13 -0.91
CA MET A 81 3.40 14.51 -0.30
C MET A 81 3.59 14.25 1.19
N LEU A 82 4.75 13.72 1.59
CA LEU A 82 5.06 13.43 2.99
C LEU A 82 5.29 14.72 3.80
N ASP A 83 5.96 15.72 3.23
CA ASP A 83 6.13 17.04 3.85
C ASP A 83 4.78 17.74 4.08
N GLN A 84 3.83 17.56 3.17
CA GLN A 84 2.48 18.11 3.32
C GLN A 84 1.69 17.43 4.45
N ALA A 85 1.93 16.14 4.69
CA ALA A 85 1.24 15.35 5.71
C ALA A 85 1.55 15.78 7.15
N VAL A 86 2.67 16.48 7.37
CA VAL A 86 3.10 16.94 8.71
C VAL A 86 2.77 18.41 8.97
N LYS A 87 2.19 19.14 8.01
CA LYS A 87 1.80 20.54 8.21
C LYS A 87 0.58 20.61 9.14
N PRO A 88 0.59 21.49 10.15
CA PRO A 88 -0.55 21.66 11.05
C PRO A 88 -1.79 22.04 10.22
N GLY A 89 -2.93 21.43 10.54
CA GLY A 89 -4.19 21.85 9.98
C GLY A 89 -4.52 23.27 10.44
N SER A 90 -5.05 24.11 9.54
CA SER A 90 -5.89 25.23 9.95
C SER A 90 -7.21 24.67 10.49
N ASP A 91 -7.15 24.00 11.63
CA ASP A 91 -8.32 23.49 12.30
C ASP A 91 -9.03 24.72 12.87
N LYS A 92 -10.18 25.05 12.29
CA LYS A 92 -11.12 25.93 12.99
C LYS A 92 -11.52 25.18 14.27
N PRO A 93 -11.44 25.81 15.46
CA PRO A 93 -12.07 25.23 16.62
C PRO A 93 -13.58 25.14 16.34
N GLY A 94 -14.12 23.94 16.49
CA GLY A 94 -15.56 23.70 16.54
C GLY A 94 -16.18 24.24 17.83
#